data_AF-A9P9C2-F1
#
_entry.id   AF-A9P9C2-F1
#
_cell.length_a   1.000
_cell.length_b   1.000
_cell.length_c   1.000
_cell.angle_alpha   90.00
_cell.angle_beta   90.00
_cell.angle_gamma   90.00
#
_symmetry.space_group_name_H-M   'P 1'
#
loop_
_entity.id
_entity.type
_entity.pdbx_description
1 polymer ?
#
loop_
_entity_poly.entity_id
_entity_poly.type
_entity_poly.pdbx_seq_one_letter_code
_entity_poly.pdbx_strand_id
1 'polypeptide(L)'
;MAMTWRLIFTNTKRAFSIPPQRAISTPGLSRFFSKSSSPYLVKVGIPEFLNGIGKGVEAHVTKLESEIGDFHKLLVTRTLKLKKLGIPCQQRKLILKYAHKYRVGLWRPRAQPVKAS
;
A
#
# COMPACT_ATOMS: atom_id res chain seq x y z
N MET A 1 -5.34 39.72 -3.21
CA MET A 1 -5.32 38.58 -2.26
C MET A 1 -3.88 38.31 -1.86
N ALA A 2 -3.38 39.03 -0.86
CA ALA A 2 -1.98 38.98 -0.41
C ALA A 2 -1.84 38.01 0.77
N MET A 3 -0.89 37.08 0.69
CA MET A 3 -0.61 36.11 1.75
C MET A 3 0.51 36.65 2.63
N THR A 4 0.15 37.19 3.80
CA THR A 4 1.10 37.64 4.82
C THR A 4 1.40 36.49 5.78
N TRP A 5 2.57 35.87 5.68
CA TRP A 5 3.06 34.95 6.72
C TRP A 5 4.26 35.58 7.42
N ARG A 6 4.07 35.80 8.72
CA ARG A 6 4.95 36.57 9.63
C ARG A 6 6.27 35.84 9.87
N LEU A 7 7.37 36.59 9.81
CA LEU A 7 8.64 36.24 10.45
C LEU A 7 8.48 36.24 11.99
N ILE A 8 9.07 35.27 12.66
CA ILE A 8 9.39 35.33 14.08
C ILE A 8 10.90 35.06 14.23
N PHE A 9 11.62 36.11 14.62
CA PHE A 9 12.98 36.09 15.22
C PHE A 9 12.87 35.57 16.67
N THR A 10 13.84 34.96 17.36
CA THR A 10 15.19 35.44 17.79
C THR A 10 15.96 34.26 18.41
N ASN A 11 17.23 34.04 18.06
CA ASN A 11 18.45 34.31 18.84
C ASN A 11 18.45 33.88 20.33
N THR A 12 19.26 32.88 20.68
CA THR A 12 20.04 32.88 21.93
C THR A 12 21.25 31.95 21.80
N LYS A 13 22.42 32.54 22.04
CA LYS A 13 23.72 31.88 22.11
C LYS A 13 23.77 30.92 23.31
N ARG A 14 24.32 29.72 23.12
CA ARG A 14 25.13 29.05 24.16
C ARG A 14 26.11 28.09 23.50
N ALA A 15 27.37 28.51 23.49
CA ALA A 15 28.51 27.64 23.28
C ALA A 15 28.57 26.65 24.45
N PHE A 16 28.59 25.35 24.16
CA PHE A 16 29.05 24.34 25.11
C PHE A 16 29.82 23.25 24.35
N SER A 17 31.13 23.30 24.59
CA SER A 17 32.16 22.26 24.54
C SER A 17 31.75 20.83 24.18
N ILE A 18 32.47 20.28 23.19
CA ILE A 18 32.65 18.85 22.93
C ILE A 18 33.30 18.17 24.15
N PRO A 19 32.83 16.99 24.57
CA PRO A 19 33.71 15.97 25.14
C PRO A 19 33.65 14.64 24.35
N PRO A 20 34.70 13.81 24.45
CA PRO A 20 34.90 12.65 23.58
C PRO A 20 34.11 11.41 24.00
N GLN A 21 33.75 10.61 23.00
CA GLN A 21 33.73 9.14 22.97
C GLN A 21 33.50 8.42 24.32
N ARG A 22 32.31 7.82 24.52
CA ARG A 22 32.21 6.59 25.31
C ARG A 22 30.96 5.78 25.00
N ALA A 23 31.17 4.46 25.05
CA ALA A 23 30.34 3.39 24.54
C ALA A 23 28.90 3.42 25.05
N ILE A 24 27.97 3.22 24.12
CA ILE A 24 26.64 2.69 24.43
C ILE A 24 26.51 1.40 23.64
N SER A 25 26.76 0.27 24.32
CA SER A 25 26.22 -1.03 23.96
C SER A 25 24.69 -0.95 24.06
N THR A 26 24.07 -0.35 23.05
CA THR A 26 22.64 -0.56 22.81
C THR A 26 22.52 -1.99 22.27
N PRO A 27 21.71 -2.86 22.88
CA PRO A 27 21.26 -4.05 22.18
C PRO A 27 20.51 -3.50 20.99
N GLY A 28 21.13 -3.59 19.81
CA GLY A 28 20.49 -3.21 18.57
C GLY A 28 19.13 -3.86 18.58
N LEU A 29 18.08 -3.03 18.56
CA LEU A 29 16.73 -3.49 18.35
C LEU A 29 16.74 -4.06 16.94
N SER A 30 17.14 -5.33 16.87
CA SER A 30 16.87 -6.27 15.81
C SER A 30 15.38 -6.19 15.63
N ARG A 31 14.95 -5.26 14.78
CA ARG A 31 13.63 -5.28 14.19
C ARG A 31 13.62 -6.62 13.48
N PHE A 32 13.08 -7.61 14.20
CA PHE A 32 12.65 -8.89 13.68
C PHE A 32 11.60 -8.59 12.62
N PHE A 33 12.05 -8.10 11.47
CA PHE A 33 11.36 -8.32 10.22
C PHE A 33 11.58 -9.78 9.91
N SER A 34 10.87 -10.64 10.65
CA SER A 34 10.61 -12.01 10.26
C SER A 34 9.91 -11.92 8.92
N LYS A 35 10.72 -11.92 7.86
CA LYS A 35 10.28 -12.26 6.52
C LYS A 35 9.79 -13.70 6.59
N SER A 36 8.50 -13.83 6.75
CA SER A 36 7.70 -15.00 6.42
C SER A 36 6.32 -14.43 6.13
N SER A 37 6.08 -13.91 4.92
CA SER A 37 5.49 -14.72 3.86
C SER A 37 4.49 -15.75 4.41
N SER A 38 3.45 -15.29 5.10
CA SER A 38 2.34 -16.17 5.45
C SER A 38 1.79 -16.81 4.17
N PRO A 39 1.74 -18.14 4.07
CA PRO A 39 1.28 -18.87 2.90
C PRO A 39 -0.24 -18.76 2.85
N TYR A 40 -0.75 -17.68 2.25
CA TYR A 40 -2.16 -17.59 1.90
C TYR A 40 -2.39 -18.43 0.65
N LEU A 41 -2.60 -19.73 0.89
CA LEU A 41 -2.92 -20.74 -0.10
C LEU A 41 -4.37 -20.67 -0.59
N VAL A 42 -5.17 -19.73 -0.07
CA VAL A 42 -6.39 -19.30 -0.77
C VAL A 42 -5.89 -18.49 -1.95
N LYS A 43 -5.88 -19.15 -3.11
CA LYS A 43 -5.46 -18.61 -4.39
C LYS A 43 -6.49 -17.56 -4.80
N VAL A 44 -6.47 -16.41 -4.12
CA VAL A 44 -7.34 -15.27 -4.40
C VAL A 44 -7.07 -14.84 -5.83
N GLY A 45 -8.02 -15.14 -6.69
CA GLY A 45 -7.96 -14.71 -8.08
C GLY A 45 -8.08 -13.20 -8.16
N ILE A 46 -7.61 -12.64 -9.28
CA ILE A 46 -7.99 -11.29 -9.71
C ILE A 46 -9.52 -11.06 -9.61
N PRO A 47 -10.41 -11.99 -10.06
CA PRO A 47 -11.85 -11.75 -9.99
C PRO A 47 -12.36 -11.71 -8.56
N GLU A 48 -11.86 -12.59 -7.68
CA GLU A 48 -12.22 -12.62 -6.27
C GLU A 48 -11.78 -11.35 -5.53
N PHE A 49 -10.58 -10.87 -5.84
CA PHE A 49 -10.06 -9.63 -5.29
C PHE A 49 -10.90 -8.41 -5.69
N LEU A 50 -11.25 -8.29 -6.96
CA LEU A 50 -12.01 -7.15 -7.46
C LEU A 50 -13.47 -7.20 -6.98
N ASN A 51 -14.07 -8.39 -6.89
CA ASN A 51 -15.40 -8.59 -6.29
C ASN A 51 -15.40 -8.21 -4.80
N GLY A 52 -14.33 -8.51 -4.07
CA GLY A 52 -14.18 -8.08 -2.67
C GLY A 52 -14.10 -6.57 -2.48
N ILE A 53 -13.53 -5.84 -3.45
CA ILE A 53 -13.48 -4.36 -3.43
C ILE A 53 -14.86 -3.76 -3.72
N GLY A 54 -15.57 -4.35 -4.69
CA GLY A 54 -16.86 -3.87 -5.19
C GLY A 54 -16.76 -2.51 -5.90
N LYS A 55 -17.86 -1.75 -5.88
CA LYS A 55 -17.94 -0.36 -6.42
C LYS A 55 -17.67 -0.25 -7.94
N GLY A 56 -18.04 -1.29 -8.70
CA GLY A 56 -17.94 -1.29 -10.17
C GLY A 56 -16.54 -1.56 -10.72
N VAL A 57 -15.57 -1.96 -9.88
CA VAL A 57 -14.25 -2.43 -10.33
C VAL A 57 -14.36 -3.76 -11.08
N GLU A 58 -15.40 -4.55 -10.80
CA GLU A 58 -15.70 -5.85 -11.39
C GLU A 58 -15.82 -5.82 -12.92
N ALA A 59 -16.34 -4.74 -13.50
CA ALA A 59 -16.45 -4.57 -14.95
C ALA A 59 -15.08 -4.49 -15.67
N HIS A 60 -13.99 -4.32 -14.92
CA HIS A 60 -12.63 -4.27 -15.45
C HIS A 60 -11.84 -5.57 -15.24
N VAL A 61 -12.46 -6.62 -14.70
CA VAL A 61 -11.84 -7.93 -14.47
C VAL A 61 -11.25 -8.49 -15.76
N THR A 62 -12.03 -8.58 -16.84
CA THR A 62 -11.61 -9.15 -18.12
C THR A 62 -10.35 -8.48 -18.68
N LYS A 63 -10.24 -7.15 -18.54
CA LYS A 63 -9.07 -6.40 -19.02
C LYS A 63 -7.84 -6.62 -18.14
N LEU A 64 -8.05 -6.77 -16.83
CA LEU A 64 -6.98 -7.00 -15.87
C LEU A 64 -6.45 -8.44 -15.95
N GLU A 65 -7.32 -9.42 -16.17
CA GLU A 65 -6.94 -10.81 -16.41
C GLU A 65 -6.13 -10.95 -17.69
N SER A 66 -6.57 -10.36 -18.81
CA SER A 66 -5.85 -10.47 -20.08
C SER A 66 -4.46 -9.82 -20.06
N GLU A 67 -4.29 -8.65 -19.42
CA GLU A 67 -3.00 -7.95 -19.42
C GLU A 67 -2.05 -8.45 -18.32
N ILE A 68 -2.57 -8.64 -17.11
CA ILE A 68 -1.74 -8.91 -15.94
C ILE A 68 -1.62 -10.40 -15.70
N GLY A 69 -2.73 -11.15 -15.84
CA GLY A 69 -2.86 -12.60 -15.66
C GLY A 69 -2.57 -13.14 -14.26
N ASP A 70 -1.69 -12.49 -13.53
CA ASP A 70 -1.18 -12.91 -12.22
C ASP A 70 -1.59 -11.91 -11.14
N PHE A 71 -2.22 -12.42 -10.09
CA PHE A 71 -2.62 -11.64 -8.94
C PHE A 71 -1.42 -10.93 -8.28
N HIS A 72 -0.26 -11.56 -8.22
CA HIS A 72 0.91 -10.93 -7.61
C HIS A 72 1.38 -9.71 -8.42
N LYS A 73 1.33 -9.80 -9.76
CA LYS A 73 1.62 -8.66 -10.64
C LYS A 73 0.59 -7.53 -10.47
N LEU A 74 -0.67 -7.84 -10.13
CA LEU A 74 -1.70 -6.85 -9.79
C LEU A 74 -1.37 -6.08 -8.49
N LEU A 75 -0.84 -6.75 -7.48
CA LEU A 75 -0.47 -6.13 -6.20
C LEU A 75 0.78 -5.23 -6.28
N VAL A 76 1.66 -5.52 -7.24
CA VAL A 76 2.89 -4.76 -7.46
C VAL A 76 2.70 -3.66 -8.52
N THR A 77 1.60 -3.68 -9.27
CA THR A 77 1.38 -2.74 -10.38
C THR A 77 1.25 -1.30 -9.91
N ARG A 78 1.60 -0.37 -10.82
CA ARG A 78 1.50 1.08 -10.61
C ARG A 78 0.43 1.69 -11.52
N THR A 79 0.06 2.94 -11.22
CA THR A 79 -1.02 3.70 -11.90
C THR A 79 -0.88 3.76 -13.42
N LEU A 80 0.35 3.83 -13.94
CA LEU A 80 0.61 3.95 -15.38
C LEU A 80 0.10 2.73 -16.16
N LYS A 81 0.32 1.51 -15.66
CA LYS A 81 -0.18 0.29 -16.31
C LYS A 81 -1.71 0.25 -16.31
N LEU A 82 -2.33 0.58 -15.17
CA LEU A 82 -3.78 0.65 -15.05
C LEU A 82 -4.40 1.76 -15.93
N LYS A 83 -3.66 2.86 -16.19
CA LYS A 83 -4.10 3.94 -17.09
C LYS A 83 -4.10 3.48 -18.54
N LYS A 84 -3.08 2.74 -18.97
CA LYS A 84 -3.00 2.17 -20.34
C LYS A 84 -4.18 1.25 -20.65
N LEU A 85 -4.71 0.57 -19.63
CA LEU A 85 -5.90 -0.29 -19.73
C LEU A 85 -7.24 0.47 -19.80
N GLY A 86 -7.22 1.80 -19.78
CA GLY A 86 -8.42 2.62 -19.83
C GLY A 86 -9.27 2.58 -18.56
N ILE A 87 -8.71 2.16 -17.41
CA ILE A 87 -9.45 2.12 -16.14
C ILE A 87 -9.63 3.55 -15.61
N PRO A 88 -10.84 3.98 -15.20
CA PRO A 88 -11.09 5.32 -14.65
C PRO A 88 -10.23 5.65 -13.42
N CYS A 89 -9.94 6.94 -13.20
CA CYS A 89 -9.05 7.38 -12.13
C CYS A 89 -9.54 6.98 -10.72
N GLN A 90 -10.86 7.01 -10.48
CA GLN A 90 -11.48 6.60 -9.23
C GLN A 90 -11.24 5.11 -8.95
N GLN A 91 -11.43 4.27 -9.97
CA GLN A 91 -11.24 2.82 -9.87
C GLN A 91 -9.76 2.46 -9.67
N ARG A 92 -8.83 3.13 -10.36
CA ARG A 92 -7.38 2.94 -10.14
C ARG A 92 -6.98 3.25 -8.69
N LYS A 93 -7.53 4.31 -8.09
CA LYS A 93 -7.26 4.67 -6.69
C LYS A 93 -7.78 3.59 -5.73
N LEU A 94 -8.97 3.04 -5.99
CA LEU A 94 -9.53 1.95 -5.20
C LEU A 94 -8.65 0.70 -5.27
N ILE A 95 -8.31 0.23 -6.47
CA ILE A 95 -7.46 -0.95 -6.68
C ILE A 95 -6.14 -0.82 -5.90
N LEU A 96 -5.45 0.31 -6.03
CA LEU A 96 -4.18 0.52 -5.34
C LEU A 96 -4.32 0.61 -3.81
N LYS A 97 -5.39 1.23 -3.31
CA LYS A 97 -5.68 1.31 -1.88
C LYS A 97 -5.88 -0.09 -1.29
N TYR A 98 -6.71 -0.91 -1.93
CA TYR A 98 -7.01 -2.25 -1.46
C TYR A 98 -5.85 -3.23 -1.69
N ALA A 99 -5.07 -3.07 -2.76
CA ALA A 99 -3.86 -3.85 -2.99
C ALA A 99 -2.82 -3.60 -1.87
N HIS A 100 -2.66 -2.35 -1.45
CA HIS A 100 -1.79 -2.04 -0.32
C HIS A 100 -2.33 -2.64 0.98
N LYS A 101 -3.63 -2.50 1.27
CA LYS A 101 -4.27 -3.12 2.44
C LYS A 101 -4.11 -4.64 2.48
N TYR A 102 -4.19 -5.28 1.32
CA TYR A 102 -3.97 -6.72 1.17
C TYR A 102 -2.51 -7.09 1.50
N ARG A 103 -1.53 -6.33 0.99
CA ARG A 103 -0.10 -6.55 1.26
C ARG A 103 0.26 -6.41 2.74
N VAL A 104 -0.38 -5.49 3.45
CA VAL A 104 -0.16 -5.29 4.90
C VAL A 104 -1.07 -6.18 5.76
N GLY A 105 -1.89 -7.04 5.16
CA GLY A 105 -2.78 -7.97 5.86
C GLY A 105 -4.00 -7.34 6.55
N LEU A 106 -4.23 -6.02 6.37
CA LEU A 106 -5.32 -5.28 7.02
C LEU A 106 -6.70 -5.58 6.42
N TRP A 107 -6.75 -6.09 5.19
CA TRP A 107 -7.98 -6.38 4.49
C TRP A 107 -7.84 -7.64 3.63
N ARG A 108 -8.94 -8.39 3.51
CA ARG A 108 -9.03 -9.56 2.63
C ARG A 108 -10.34 -9.53 1.84
N PRO A 109 -10.33 -9.97 0.58
CA PRO A 109 -11.55 -10.28 -0.14
C PRO A 109 -12.26 -11.39 0.66
N ARG A 110 -13.50 -11.12 1.06
CA ARG A 110 -14.35 -12.18 1.60
C ARG A 110 -14.93 -12.89 0.38
N ALA A 111 -14.56 -14.14 0.16
CA ALA A 111 -15.30 -14.99 -0.76
C ALA A 111 -16.74 -14.99 -0.26
N GLN A 112 -17.64 -14.28 -0.93
CA GLN A 112 -19.05 -14.54 -0.75
C GLN A 112 -19.22 -16.01 -1.10
N PRO A 113 -19.71 -16.89 -0.19
CA PRO A 113 -20.16 -18.18 -0.62
C PRO A 113 -21.24 -17.88 -1.65
N VAL A 114 -21.03 -18.34 -2.89
CA VAL A 114 -22.13 -18.45 -3.85
C VAL A 114 -23.28 -19.08 -3.07
N LYS A 115 -24.40 -18.36 -2.95
CA LYS A 115 -25.60 -18.89 -2.28
C LYS A 115 -25.86 -20.25 -2.91
N ALA A 116 -25.60 -21.31 -2.15
CA ALA A 116 -26.02 -22.65 -2.52
C ALA A 116 -27.54 -22.57 -2.68
N SER A 117 -28.00 -22.72 -3.93
CA SER A 117 -29.40 -22.90 -4.26
C SER A 117 -29.70 -24.38 -4.23
#